data_AF-A0A2D8D6I4-F1
#
_entry.id   AF-A0A2D8D6I4-F1
#
_cell.length_a   1.000
_cell.length_b   1.000
_cell.length_c   1.000
_cell.angle_alpha   90.00
_cell.angle_beta   90.00
_cell.angle_gamma   90.00
#
_symmetry.space_group_name_H-M   'P 1'
#
loop_
_entity.id
_entity.type
_entity.pdbx_description
1 polymer ?
#
loop_
_entity_poly.entity_id
_entity_poly.type
_entity_poly.pdbx_seq_one_letter_code
_entity_poly.pdbx_strand_id
1 'polypeptide(L)'
;MPSPNGTTPGLRRLAPVVYCRCNTVVEHVMSNNRQFDNLGDFISAMAGVAMTKAFSNLDKFDIDMKNVGNFGNFSNIGETMRVACEAGVPLGELDLADAGIRHVAVMGPDDVVIETGEDTAITVDGDEDAADAIRFQLDDGKLSIMRVTGKRQNGTAMVKITLPKLRKISLAGSGSVHCAAIRGGKAKIAVAGSGNVQCGEIEVDQLKVQMLGSGSVSGKGSAKSLSLKIAGSGNVGLEGVSVESANVSMAGSGNAVFASDGDVSASMAGSGNVTVKGRARCTVKGVGSGRLVCEPA
;
A
#
# COMPACT_ATOMS: atom_id res chain seq x y z
N MET A 1 15.61 64.12 38.41
CA MET A 1 14.46 64.22 37.48
C MET A 1 15.02 64.62 36.13
N PRO A 2 14.73 63.94 35.00
CA PRO A 2 13.92 62.73 34.79
C PRO A 2 14.74 61.49 34.34
N SER A 3 13.99 60.41 34.08
CA SER A 3 14.30 58.96 34.08
C SER A 3 15.00 58.38 32.83
N PRO A 4 15.42 57.09 32.88
CA PRO A 4 16.25 56.40 31.91
C PRO A 4 15.43 55.62 30.86
N ASN A 5 15.93 55.52 29.63
CA ASN A 5 15.42 54.57 28.64
C ASN A 5 16.50 53.51 28.34
N GLY A 6 16.20 52.29 28.76
CA GLY A 6 17.04 51.11 28.54
C GLY A 6 17.14 50.73 27.07
N THR A 7 18.35 50.39 26.65
CA THR A 7 18.64 49.74 25.38
C THR A 7 18.83 48.26 25.63
N THR A 8 17.81 47.47 25.32
CA THR A 8 17.83 46.00 25.30
C THR A 8 18.63 45.52 24.07
N PRO A 9 19.43 44.44 24.15
CA PRO A 9 20.11 43.90 22.98
C PRO A 9 19.09 43.32 22.00
N GLY A 10 19.13 43.78 20.74
CA GLY A 10 18.30 43.25 19.67
C GLY A 10 18.57 41.77 19.43
N LEU A 11 17.55 40.95 19.70
CA LEU A 11 17.48 39.57 19.21
C LEU A 11 17.68 39.58 17.69
N ARG A 12 18.77 38.95 17.24
CA ARG A 12 18.94 38.57 15.83
C ARG A 12 17.74 37.69 15.47
N ARG A 13 16.90 38.19 14.56
CA ARG A 13 15.87 37.39 13.92
C ARG A 13 16.56 36.24 13.20
N LEU A 14 16.42 35.03 13.74
CA LEU A 14 16.64 33.79 13.01
C LEU A 14 15.77 33.83 11.74
N ALA A 15 16.38 33.46 10.62
CA ALA A 15 15.71 33.32 9.33
C ALA A 15 14.42 32.49 9.48
N PRO A 16 13.35 32.78 8.70
CA PRO A 16 12.14 32.00 8.79
C PRO A 16 12.44 30.55 8.38
N VAL A 17 12.26 29.64 9.34
CA VAL A 17 12.12 28.21 9.08
C VAL A 17 10.98 28.06 8.08
N VAL A 18 11.30 27.58 6.87
CA VAL A 18 10.32 27.23 5.85
C VAL A 18 9.58 26.00 6.36
N TYR A 19 8.50 26.22 7.10
CA TYR A 19 7.51 25.17 7.35
C TYR A 19 6.91 24.79 5.99
N CYS A 20 7.13 23.55 5.54
CA CYS A 20 6.36 22.97 4.46
C CYS A 20 4.86 23.07 4.84
N ARG A 21 4.16 24.05 4.25
CA ARG A 21 2.70 24.15 4.34
C ARG A 21 2.11 22.99 3.54
N CYS A 22 1.90 21.86 4.19
CA CYS A 22 0.96 20.85 3.73
C CYS A 22 -0.46 21.24 4.15
N ASN A 23 -0.89 22.47 3.86
CA ASN A 23 -2.21 22.96 4.28
C ASN A 23 -2.88 23.79 3.18
N THR A 24 -3.73 23.13 2.39
CA THR A 24 -4.91 23.77 1.77
C THR A 24 -6.00 22.79 1.33
N VAL A 25 -5.73 21.50 1.12
CA VAL A 25 -6.78 20.56 0.63
C VAL A 25 -7.49 19.80 1.76
N VAL A 26 -6.83 19.59 2.90
CA VAL A 26 -7.38 18.75 3.99
C VAL A 26 -8.37 19.48 4.90
N GLU A 27 -8.20 20.78 5.13
CA GLU A 27 -9.14 21.57 5.96
C GLU A 27 -10.51 21.78 5.29
N HIS A 28 -10.57 21.87 3.95
CA HIS A 28 -11.82 22.14 3.24
C HIS A 28 -12.75 20.93 3.09
N VAL A 29 -12.23 19.71 3.26
CA VAL A 29 -13.04 18.48 3.22
C VAL A 29 -13.57 18.11 4.61
N MET A 30 -12.79 18.39 5.66
CA MET A 30 -13.11 17.95 7.03
C MET A 30 -14.03 18.92 7.81
N SER A 31 -14.15 20.20 7.43
CA SER A 31 -15.02 21.15 8.16
C SER A 31 -16.48 21.14 7.73
N ASN A 32 -16.83 20.52 6.59
CA ASN A 32 -18.13 20.73 5.95
C ASN A 32 -19.13 19.58 6.08
N ASN A 33 -18.83 18.54 6.88
CA ASN A 33 -19.77 17.46 7.18
C ASN A 33 -20.49 16.94 5.90
N ARG A 34 -19.75 16.83 4.78
CA ARG A 34 -20.34 16.49 3.49
C ARG A 34 -20.79 15.03 3.50
N GLN A 35 -22.08 14.81 3.32
CA GLN A 35 -22.63 13.52 2.93
C GLN A 35 -22.16 13.23 1.49
N PHE A 36 -21.67 12.01 1.25
CA PHE A 36 -21.30 11.55 -0.09
C PHE A 36 -22.44 10.69 -0.62
N ASP A 37 -23.06 11.14 -1.72
CA ASP A 37 -24.28 10.53 -2.24
C ASP A 37 -24.04 9.19 -2.97
N ASN A 38 -22.78 8.86 -3.29
CA ASN A 38 -22.39 7.57 -3.84
C ASN A 38 -20.92 7.20 -3.57
N LEU A 39 -20.60 5.92 -3.78
CA LEU A 39 -19.27 5.33 -3.56
C LEU A 39 -18.18 5.93 -4.48
N GLY A 40 -18.55 6.44 -5.67
CA GLY A 40 -17.62 7.08 -6.61
C GLY A 40 -17.14 8.44 -6.11
N ASP A 41 -18.01 9.23 -5.49
CA ASP A 41 -17.69 10.52 -4.88
C ASP A 41 -16.83 10.35 -3.63
N PHE A 42 -17.07 9.29 -2.86
CA PHE A 42 -16.22 8.90 -1.73
C PHE A 42 -14.83 8.44 -2.17
N ILE A 43 -14.73 7.59 -3.20
CA ILE A 43 -13.44 7.13 -3.77
C ILE A 43 -12.65 8.32 -4.34
N SER A 44 -13.31 9.26 -5.01
CA SER A 44 -12.68 10.47 -5.55
C SER A 44 -12.23 11.44 -4.45
N ALA A 45 -13.03 11.62 -3.39
CA ALA A 45 -12.65 12.45 -2.24
C ALA A 45 -11.52 11.81 -1.40
N MET A 46 -11.51 10.48 -1.28
CA MET A 46 -10.43 9.74 -0.63
C MET A 46 -9.17 9.68 -1.49
N ALA A 47 -9.24 9.71 -2.82
CA ALA A 47 -8.02 9.76 -3.66
C ALA A 47 -7.13 10.98 -3.33
N GLY A 48 -7.72 12.11 -2.94
CA GLY A 48 -7.00 13.32 -2.55
C GLY A 48 -6.60 13.41 -1.07
N VAL A 49 -7.40 12.87 -0.14
CA VAL A 49 -7.16 12.98 1.33
C VAL A 49 -6.53 11.70 1.92
N ALA A 50 -6.72 10.55 1.29
CA ALA A 50 -6.25 9.26 1.80
C ALA A 50 -4.78 8.96 1.46
N MET A 51 -4.19 9.50 0.40
CA MET A 51 -2.80 9.14 0.04
C MET A 51 -1.79 9.47 1.15
N THR A 52 -1.95 10.61 1.84
CA THR A 52 -1.03 11.01 2.94
C THR A 52 -1.42 10.38 4.29
N LYS A 53 -2.72 10.12 4.55
CA LYS A 53 -3.22 9.55 5.83
C LYS A 53 -3.32 8.01 5.84
N ALA A 54 -3.33 7.37 4.67
CA ALA A 54 -3.35 5.93 4.54
C ALA A 54 -1.98 5.31 4.79
N PHE A 55 -0.87 6.04 4.75
CA PHE A 55 0.44 5.41 4.73
C PHE A 55 0.89 4.79 6.07
N SER A 56 0.66 5.48 7.20
CA SER A 56 0.85 4.90 8.54
C SER A 56 -0.22 3.86 8.89
N ASN A 57 -1.30 3.82 8.10
CA ASN A 57 -2.47 3.00 8.34
C ASN A 57 -2.68 1.87 7.34
N LEU A 58 -1.93 1.74 6.23
CA LEU A 58 -2.05 0.59 5.32
C LEU A 58 -1.77 -0.74 6.05
N ASP A 59 -1.06 -0.65 7.17
CA ASP A 59 -0.79 -1.75 8.10
C ASP A 59 -1.92 -2.03 9.08
N LYS A 60 -2.62 -0.96 9.49
CA LYS A 60 -3.79 -0.97 10.37
C LYS A 60 -5.11 -1.08 9.61
N PHE A 61 -5.09 -0.96 8.28
CA PHE A 61 -6.26 -1.02 7.42
C PHE A 61 -6.64 -2.47 7.25
N ASP A 62 -7.46 -2.95 8.18
CA ASP A 62 -8.19 -4.19 8.02
C ASP A 62 -9.57 -3.84 7.47
N ILE A 63 -9.89 -4.29 6.26
CA ILE A 63 -11.26 -4.18 5.74
C ILE A 63 -12.11 -5.09 6.63
N ASP A 64 -12.88 -4.50 7.55
CA ASP A 64 -13.88 -5.20 8.36
C ASP A 64 -15.22 -5.20 7.60
N MET A 65 -15.59 -6.37 7.09
CA MET A 65 -16.81 -6.52 6.29
C MET A 65 -18.11 -6.55 7.11
N LYS A 66 -18.04 -6.59 8.45
CA LYS A 66 -19.26 -6.64 9.30
C LYS A 66 -20.11 -5.37 9.24
N ASN A 67 -19.57 -4.26 8.74
CA ASN A 67 -20.25 -2.96 8.69
C ASN A 67 -20.51 -2.43 7.26
N VAL A 68 -20.39 -3.28 6.23
CA VAL A 68 -20.59 -2.86 4.81
C VAL A 68 -22.03 -2.43 4.51
N GLY A 69 -23.00 -2.79 5.35
CA GLY A 69 -24.39 -2.30 5.27
C GLY A 69 -24.63 -0.91 5.87
N ASN A 70 -23.64 -0.31 6.53
CA ASN A 70 -23.75 1.00 7.16
C ASN A 70 -22.52 1.86 6.80
N PHE A 71 -22.45 2.31 5.54
CA PHE A 71 -21.44 3.26 5.05
C PHE A 71 -21.47 4.64 5.74
N GLY A 72 -22.27 4.83 6.79
CA GLY A 72 -22.56 6.13 7.41
C GLY A 72 -21.89 6.43 8.76
N ASN A 73 -20.95 5.64 9.29
CA ASN A 73 -20.37 5.96 10.60
C ASN A 73 -18.88 5.58 10.76
N PHE A 74 -17.99 6.38 10.16
CA PHE A 74 -16.55 6.38 10.46
C PHE A 74 -16.24 7.35 11.62
N SER A 75 -16.86 7.15 12.79
CA SER A 75 -16.75 8.07 13.93
C SER A 75 -15.60 7.78 14.91
N ASN A 76 -14.72 6.80 14.65
CA ASN A 76 -13.63 6.43 15.58
C ASN A 76 -12.25 6.32 14.93
N ILE A 77 -11.87 7.31 14.13
CA ILE A 77 -10.45 7.66 13.90
C ILE A 77 -10.15 8.97 14.64
N GLY A 78 -10.45 8.98 15.94
CA GLY A 78 -10.18 10.07 16.87
C GLY A 78 -8.86 9.85 17.59
N GLU A 79 -7.74 9.87 16.86
CA GLU A 79 -6.43 10.16 17.45
C GLU A 79 -5.67 11.08 16.50
N THR A 80 -5.19 12.19 17.05
CA THR A 80 -4.47 13.26 16.36
C THR A 80 -3.10 12.74 15.92
N MET A 81 -3.04 12.03 14.80
CA MET A 81 -1.77 11.60 14.20
C MET A 81 -1.05 12.80 13.58
N ARG A 82 0.07 13.17 14.19
CA ARG A 82 1.08 14.02 13.55
C ARG A 82 1.83 13.18 12.51
N VAL A 83 1.46 13.32 11.24
CA VAL A 83 2.27 12.79 10.13
C VAL A 83 3.44 13.76 9.95
N ALA A 84 4.61 13.41 10.47
CA ALA A 84 5.85 13.98 10.00
C ALA A 84 6.09 13.40 8.60
N CYS A 85 5.64 14.10 7.56
CA CYS A 85 6.20 13.90 6.23
C CYS A 85 7.61 14.49 6.26
N GLU A 86 8.56 13.79 6.88
CA GLU A 86 9.97 14.08 6.59
C GLU A 86 10.15 13.91 5.09
N ALA A 87 10.70 14.94 4.45
CA ALA A 87 11.06 14.83 3.05
C ALA A 87 12.10 13.71 2.96
N GLY A 88 11.80 12.63 2.23
CA GLY A 88 12.77 11.58 2.00
C GLY A 88 14.07 12.14 1.38
N VAL A 89 15.14 11.38 1.46
CA VAL A 89 16.48 11.76 1.01
C VAL A 89 16.79 11.16 -0.37
N PRO A 90 17.64 11.78 -1.20
CA PRO A 90 18.16 11.13 -2.41
C PRO A 90 18.99 9.88 -2.05
N LEU A 91 19.22 9.00 -3.02
CA LEU A 91 19.92 7.72 -2.77
C LEU A 91 21.32 7.92 -2.16
N GLY A 92 22.06 8.95 -2.58
CA GLY A 92 23.41 9.23 -2.06
C GLY A 92 23.46 9.66 -0.59
N GLU A 93 22.32 10.01 -0.01
CA GLU A 93 22.18 10.41 1.41
C GLU A 93 21.49 9.32 2.25
N LEU A 94 21.07 8.22 1.63
CA LEU A 94 20.39 7.12 2.31
C LEU A 94 21.41 6.25 3.04
N ASP A 95 21.30 6.17 4.35
CA ASP A 95 22.07 5.21 5.14
C ASP A 95 21.43 3.81 5.05
N LEU A 96 22.23 2.84 4.59
CA LEU A 96 21.84 1.43 4.46
C LEU A 96 22.50 0.53 5.51
N ALA A 97 23.33 1.09 6.40
CA ALA A 97 23.99 0.32 7.45
C ALA A 97 22.95 -0.31 8.39
N ASP A 98 23.04 -1.63 8.59
CA ASP A 98 22.13 -2.41 9.44
C ASP A 98 20.63 -2.19 9.16
N ALA A 99 20.29 -1.80 7.93
CA ALA A 99 18.96 -1.34 7.56
C ALA A 99 17.85 -2.38 7.82
N GLY A 100 18.21 -3.68 7.85
CA GLY A 100 17.30 -4.76 8.21
C GLY A 100 16.02 -4.78 7.37
N ILE A 101 16.09 -4.28 6.12
CA ILE A 101 14.92 -3.97 5.30
C ILE A 101 14.14 -5.25 5.03
N ARG A 102 12.88 -5.24 5.47
CA ARG A 102 11.92 -6.33 5.28
C ARG A 102 10.61 -5.86 4.68
N HIS A 103 10.38 -4.55 4.65
CA HIS A 103 9.21 -3.92 4.06
C HIS A 103 9.67 -2.90 3.01
N VAL A 104 9.25 -3.09 1.77
CA VAL A 104 9.39 -2.09 0.70
C VAL A 104 8.03 -1.44 0.44
N ALA A 105 7.99 -0.13 0.50
CA ALA A 105 6.81 0.67 0.24
C ALA A 105 7.07 1.64 -0.93
N VAL A 106 6.26 1.56 -1.97
CA VAL A 106 6.41 2.31 -3.22
C VAL A 106 5.23 3.26 -3.36
N MET A 107 5.52 4.53 -3.63
CA MET A 107 4.54 5.56 -3.91
C MET A 107 4.80 6.24 -5.24
N GLY A 108 3.79 6.25 -6.10
CA GLY A 108 3.83 6.96 -7.36
C GLY A 108 3.77 6.05 -8.58
N PRO A 109 4.24 6.55 -9.72
CA PRO A 109 4.12 5.86 -11.01
C PRO A 109 5.33 4.96 -11.33
N ASP A 110 6.35 4.93 -10.49
CA ASP A 110 7.63 4.29 -10.77
C ASP A 110 7.61 2.78 -10.59
N ASP A 111 8.48 2.12 -11.34
CA ASP A 111 8.64 0.66 -11.28
C ASP A 111 9.75 0.28 -10.31
N VAL A 112 9.53 -0.81 -9.57
CA VAL A 112 10.48 -1.32 -8.58
C VAL A 112 10.75 -2.79 -8.82
N VAL A 113 12.02 -3.17 -8.92
CA VAL A 113 12.47 -4.55 -9.04
C VAL A 113 13.20 -4.95 -7.76
N ILE A 114 12.72 -5.99 -7.09
CA ILE A 114 13.29 -6.50 -5.84
C ILE A 114 13.90 -7.88 -6.09
N GLU A 115 15.22 -7.98 -6.03
CA GLU A 115 15.99 -9.22 -6.17
C GLU A 115 16.40 -9.78 -4.80
N THR A 116 16.68 -11.08 -4.76
CA THR A 116 17.25 -11.73 -3.58
C THR A 116 18.77 -11.76 -3.69
N GLY A 117 19.46 -11.25 -2.67
CA GLY A 117 20.92 -11.29 -2.57
C GLY A 117 21.37 -11.03 -1.14
N GLU A 118 22.60 -11.43 -0.78
CA GLU A 118 23.10 -11.35 0.60
C GLU A 118 23.26 -9.89 1.05
N ASP A 119 23.82 -9.06 0.16
CA ASP A 119 24.08 -7.66 0.42
C ASP A 119 22.90 -6.78 -0.04
N THR A 120 22.59 -5.77 0.76
CA THR A 120 21.59 -4.77 0.41
C THR A 120 22.18 -3.78 -0.59
N ALA A 121 21.52 -3.63 -1.74
CA ALA A 121 21.92 -2.67 -2.77
C ALA A 121 20.69 -2.00 -3.37
N ILE A 122 20.83 -0.74 -3.77
CA ILE A 122 19.76 0.03 -4.43
C ILE A 122 20.37 0.78 -5.60
N THR A 123 19.73 0.73 -6.76
CA THR A 123 20.06 1.57 -7.91
C THR A 123 18.80 2.23 -8.47
N VAL A 124 18.95 3.41 -9.06
CA VAL A 124 17.87 4.15 -9.73
C VAL A 124 18.31 4.41 -11.17
N ASP A 125 17.43 4.09 -12.11
CA ASP A 125 17.58 4.34 -13.54
C ASP A 125 16.25 4.87 -14.10
N GLY A 126 16.20 5.24 -15.38
CA GLY A 126 15.02 5.75 -16.08
C GLY A 126 15.20 7.19 -16.57
N ASP A 127 14.08 7.87 -16.80
CA ASP A 127 14.10 9.27 -17.24
C ASP A 127 14.79 10.16 -16.19
N GLU A 128 15.69 11.05 -16.62
CA GLU A 128 16.50 11.90 -15.74
C GLU A 128 15.64 12.67 -14.72
N ASP A 129 14.59 13.35 -15.19
CA ASP A 129 13.65 14.10 -14.35
C ASP A 129 12.92 13.21 -13.30
N ALA A 130 12.65 11.95 -13.66
CA ALA A 130 11.98 11.00 -12.79
C ALA A 130 12.95 10.41 -11.76
N ALA A 131 14.14 9.98 -12.21
CA ALA A 131 15.19 9.41 -11.38
C ALA A 131 15.68 10.43 -10.33
N ASP A 132 15.93 11.67 -10.73
CA ASP A 132 16.36 12.77 -9.85
C ASP A 132 15.31 13.15 -8.81
N ALA A 133 14.05 12.84 -9.08
CA ALA A 133 12.96 13.10 -8.18
C ALA A 133 12.72 12.01 -7.14
N ILE A 134 13.31 10.82 -7.30
CA ILE A 134 13.16 9.73 -6.34
C ILE A 134 13.76 10.12 -4.99
N ARG A 135 13.02 9.81 -3.94
CA ARG A 135 13.35 10.00 -2.53
C ARG A 135 13.10 8.70 -1.78
N PHE A 136 13.99 8.46 -0.83
CA PHE A 136 13.99 7.30 0.03
C PHE A 136 13.80 7.72 1.48
N GLN A 137 13.06 6.93 2.24
CA GLN A 137 13.00 7.05 3.69
C GLN A 137 13.11 5.65 4.28
N LEU A 138 14.07 5.46 5.18
CA LEU A 138 14.25 4.21 5.91
C LEU A 138 13.87 4.45 7.37
N ASP A 139 12.86 3.73 7.84
CA ASP A 139 12.38 3.79 9.22
C ASP A 139 11.99 2.37 9.67
N ASP A 140 12.56 1.89 10.77
CA ASP A 140 12.27 0.56 11.37
C ASP A 140 12.21 -0.62 10.35
N GLY A 141 13.19 -0.71 9.46
CA GLY A 141 13.26 -1.76 8.43
C GLY A 141 12.21 -1.65 7.31
N LYS A 142 11.51 -0.51 7.24
CA LYS A 142 10.63 -0.11 6.13
C LYS A 142 11.36 0.90 5.24
N LEU A 143 11.67 0.48 4.03
CA LEU A 143 12.16 1.34 2.97
C LEU A 143 10.97 1.90 2.19
N SER A 144 10.77 3.20 2.27
CA SER A 144 9.75 3.93 1.53
C SER A 144 10.41 4.63 0.34
N ILE A 145 9.81 4.50 -0.84
CA ILE A 145 10.25 5.06 -2.12
C ILE A 145 9.13 5.93 -2.65
N MET A 146 9.43 7.19 -2.93
CA MET A 146 8.46 8.18 -3.40
C MET A 146 9.15 9.24 -4.25
N ARG A 147 8.37 10.12 -4.88
CA ARG A 147 8.90 11.30 -5.55
C ARG A 147 8.83 12.54 -4.66
N VAL A 148 9.74 13.49 -4.88
CA VAL A 148 9.62 14.84 -4.31
C VAL A 148 8.29 15.48 -4.73
N THR A 149 7.60 16.13 -3.79
CA THR A 149 6.29 16.76 -4.05
C THR A 149 6.42 18.14 -4.68
N GLY A 150 5.44 18.56 -5.48
CA GLY A 150 5.30 19.95 -5.93
C GLY A 150 6.03 20.33 -7.22
N LYS A 151 6.66 19.36 -7.89
CA LYS A 151 7.19 19.52 -9.26
C LYS A 151 6.48 18.56 -10.20
N ARG A 152 6.11 19.02 -11.39
CA ARG A 152 5.77 18.10 -12.49
C ARG A 152 7.04 17.37 -12.88
N GLN A 153 6.97 16.06 -12.90
CA GLN A 153 8.06 15.19 -13.28
C GLN A 153 7.51 14.29 -14.37
N ASN A 154 8.08 14.40 -15.56
CA ASN A 154 7.71 13.56 -16.68
C ASN A 154 8.46 12.22 -16.58
N GLY A 155 7.97 11.22 -17.29
CA GLY A 155 8.64 9.93 -17.37
C GLY A 155 8.48 9.05 -16.13
N THR A 156 9.20 7.94 -16.14
CA THR A 156 9.17 6.87 -15.13
C THR A 156 10.58 6.48 -14.73
N ALA A 157 10.81 6.28 -13.44
CA ALA A 157 12.04 5.71 -12.92
C ALA A 157 11.85 4.20 -12.69
N MET A 158 12.97 3.49 -12.75
CA MET A 158 13.11 2.10 -12.35
C MET A 158 14.06 2.03 -11.16
N VAL A 159 13.54 1.60 -10.00
CA VAL A 159 14.34 1.38 -8.80
C VAL A 159 14.61 -0.11 -8.64
N LYS A 160 15.88 -0.51 -8.68
CA LYS A 160 16.28 -1.88 -8.42
C LYS A 160 16.79 -1.99 -6.99
N ILE A 161 16.34 -3.01 -6.27
CA ILE A 161 16.66 -3.25 -4.86
C ILE A 161 17.09 -4.72 -4.72
N THR A 162 18.23 -4.96 -4.10
CA THR A 162 18.67 -6.30 -3.69
C THR A 162 18.51 -6.42 -2.19
N LEU A 163 17.82 -7.46 -1.72
CA LEU A 163 17.58 -7.70 -0.29
C LEU A 163 17.79 -9.18 0.07
N PRO A 164 18.32 -9.49 1.27
CA PRO A 164 18.42 -10.87 1.73
C PRO A 164 17.05 -11.46 2.05
N LYS A 165 16.10 -10.63 2.49
CA LYS A 165 14.80 -11.11 2.94
C LYS A 165 13.70 -10.07 2.82
N LEU A 166 12.70 -10.37 2.00
CA LEU A 166 11.49 -9.57 1.89
C LEU A 166 10.33 -10.21 2.67
N ARG A 167 9.56 -9.39 3.39
CA ARG A 167 8.34 -9.81 4.10
C ARG A 167 7.11 -9.07 3.61
N LYS A 168 7.27 -7.83 3.16
CA LYS A 168 6.13 -6.98 2.91
C LYS A 168 6.37 -6.03 1.76
N ILE A 169 5.34 -5.92 0.92
CA ILE A 169 5.28 -4.97 -0.18
C ILE A 169 4.06 -4.09 0.04
N SER A 170 4.21 -2.78 -0.15
CA SER A 170 3.09 -1.85 -0.18
C SER A 170 3.23 -0.96 -1.40
N LEU A 171 2.26 -0.99 -2.29
CA LEU A 171 2.23 -0.17 -3.49
C LEU A 171 1.06 0.82 -3.39
N ALA A 172 1.34 2.11 -3.50
CA ALA A 172 0.36 3.17 -3.56
C ALA A 172 0.56 4.00 -4.82
N GLY A 173 -0.26 3.80 -5.84
CA GLY A 173 -0.12 4.49 -7.13
C GLY A 173 -0.41 3.61 -8.34
N SER A 174 0.31 3.89 -9.43
CA SER A 174 0.13 3.26 -10.73
C SER A 174 1.36 2.50 -11.25
N GLY A 175 2.49 2.57 -10.54
CA GLY A 175 3.71 1.84 -10.90
C GLY A 175 3.59 0.33 -10.70
N SER A 176 4.67 -0.40 -11.00
CA SER A 176 4.73 -1.85 -10.85
C SER A 176 5.81 -2.28 -9.86
N VAL A 177 5.57 -3.37 -9.13
CA VAL A 177 6.59 -4.00 -8.28
C VAL A 177 6.80 -5.43 -8.73
N HIS A 178 8.01 -5.73 -9.17
CA HIS A 178 8.46 -7.09 -9.46
C HIS A 178 9.32 -7.57 -8.31
N CYS A 179 8.89 -8.65 -7.65
CA CYS A 179 9.62 -9.24 -6.54
C CYS A 179 10.10 -10.64 -6.94
N ALA A 180 11.38 -10.95 -6.74
CA ALA A 180 11.93 -12.25 -7.09
C ALA A 180 11.34 -13.36 -6.21
N ALA A 181 11.39 -13.18 -4.88
CA ALA A 181 10.86 -14.14 -3.94
C ALA A 181 10.44 -13.51 -2.59
N ILE A 182 9.43 -14.10 -1.95
CA ILE A 182 9.05 -13.84 -0.56
C ILE A 182 9.00 -15.18 0.18
N ARG A 183 9.86 -15.36 1.19
CA ARG A 183 9.99 -16.64 1.91
C ARG A 183 9.93 -16.54 3.43
N GLY A 184 9.29 -17.50 4.09
CA GLY A 184 9.26 -17.77 5.54
C GLY A 184 7.93 -17.44 6.22
N GLY A 185 7.90 -17.30 7.56
CA GLY A 185 6.65 -17.28 8.33
C GLY A 185 5.47 -16.44 7.82
N LYS A 186 5.62 -15.12 7.69
CA LYS A 186 4.51 -14.23 7.31
C LYS A 186 4.89 -13.31 6.17
N ALA A 187 3.97 -13.10 5.25
CA ALA A 187 4.09 -12.11 4.19
C ALA A 187 2.83 -11.27 4.02
N LYS A 188 3.02 -10.02 3.62
CA LYS A 188 1.92 -9.10 3.29
C LYS A 188 2.18 -8.36 1.99
N ILE A 189 1.23 -8.40 1.07
CA ILE A 189 1.22 -7.60 -0.15
C ILE A 189 0.01 -6.67 -0.06
N ALA A 190 0.24 -5.36 -0.09
CA ALA A 190 -0.80 -4.35 -0.08
C ALA A 190 -0.72 -3.48 -1.33
N VAL A 191 -1.81 -3.33 -2.07
CA VAL A 191 -1.91 -2.48 -3.26
C VAL A 191 -3.06 -1.50 -3.08
N ALA A 192 -2.78 -0.21 -3.24
CA ALA A 192 -3.75 0.87 -3.27
C ALA A 192 -3.58 1.66 -4.57
N GLY A 193 -4.58 1.63 -5.45
CA GLY A 193 -4.55 2.29 -6.75
C GLY A 193 -4.69 1.32 -7.92
N SER A 194 -3.94 1.57 -8.99
CA SER A 194 -4.04 0.85 -10.27
C SER A 194 -2.76 0.12 -10.65
N GLY A 195 -1.74 0.14 -9.78
CA GLY A 195 -0.45 -0.49 -10.02
C GLY A 195 -0.49 -2.02 -9.91
N ASN A 196 0.62 -2.65 -10.29
CA ASN A 196 0.74 -4.11 -10.37
C ASN A 196 1.82 -4.62 -9.41
N VAL A 197 1.58 -5.77 -8.78
CA VAL A 197 2.63 -6.48 -8.02
C VAL A 197 2.74 -7.90 -8.56
N GLN A 198 3.92 -8.26 -9.02
CA GLN A 198 4.23 -9.62 -9.46
C GLN A 198 5.35 -10.18 -8.60
N CYS A 199 5.11 -11.33 -7.98
CA CYS A 199 6.11 -12.04 -7.20
C CYS A 199 6.43 -13.39 -7.84
N GLY A 200 7.68 -13.60 -8.22
CA GLY A 200 8.14 -14.82 -8.89
C GLY A 200 7.87 -16.07 -8.06
N GLU A 201 8.25 -16.02 -6.78
CA GLU A 201 8.08 -17.12 -5.82
C GLU A 201 7.55 -16.63 -4.47
N ILE A 202 6.57 -17.34 -3.92
CA ILE A 202 5.98 -17.09 -2.61
C ILE A 202 5.98 -18.42 -1.85
N GLU A 203 6.71 -18.49 -0.73
CA GLU A 203 6.79 -19.68 0.11
C GLU A 203 6.66 -19.28 1.59
N VAL A 204 5.44 -19.30 2.13
CA VAL A 204 5.16 -18.70 3.45
C VAL A 204 4.15 -19.48 4.28
N ASP A 205 4.17 -19.35 5.61
CA ASP A 205 3.09 -19.94 6.42
C ASP A 205 1.78 -19.12 6.28
N GLN A 206 1.89 -17.80 6.27
CA GLN A 206 0.75 -16.89 6.18
C GLN A 206 0.97 -15.83 5.11
N LEU A 207 0.12 -15.83 4.08
CA LEU A 207 0.07 -14.82 3.05
C LEU A 207 -1.15 -13.92 3.25
N LYS A 208 -0.92 -12.61 3.44
CA LYS A 208 -1.99 -11.60 3.46
C LYS A 208 -1.90 -10.73 2.20
N VAL A 209 -2.94 -10.75 1.37
CA VAL A 209 -3.04 -9.89 0.18
C VAL A 209 -4.20 -8.91 0.39
N GLN A 210 -3.91 -7.62 0.28
CA GLN A 210 -4.91 -6.56 0.39
C GLN A 210 -4.84 -5.68 -0.85
N MET A 211 -5.98 -5.51 -1.51
CA MET A 211 -6.09 -4.72 -2.73
C MET A 211 -7.23 -3.72 -2.58
N LEU A 212 -6.93 -2.44 -2.78
CA LEU A 212 -7.88 -1.35 -2.83
C LEU A 212 -7.73 -0.62 -4.17
N GLY A 213 -8.71 -0.74 -5.05
CA GLY A 213 -8.67 -0.12 -6.38
C GLY A 213 -8.78 -1.14 -7.52
N SER A 214 -8.01 -0.92 -8.58
CA SER A 214 -8.13 -1.62 -9.87
C SER A 214 -6.83 -2.27 -10.34
N GLY A 215 -5.81 -2.32 -9.48
CA GLY A 215 -4.52 -2.93 -9.77
C GLY A 215 -4.56 -4.46 -9.89
N SER A 216 -3.38 -5.07 -10.02
CA SER A 216 -3.24 -6.52 -10.04
C SER A 216 -2.16 -7.06 -9.10
N VAL A 217 -2.37 -8.28 -8.58
CA VAL A 217 -1.36 -9.01 -7.81
C VAL A 217 -1.22 -10.40 -8.41
N SER A 218 0.00 -10.85 -8.72
CA SER A 218 0.25 -12.21 -9.21
C SER A 218 1.48 -12.86 -8.60
N GLY A 219 1.49 -14.20 -8.60
CA GLY A 219 2.66 -14.96 -8.16
C GLY A 219 2.46 -16.48 -8.17
N LYS A 220 3.50 -17.20 -7.75
CA LYS A 220 3.56 -18.68 -7.74
C LYS A 220 4.23 -19.20 -6.47
N GLY A 221 3.94 -20.45 -6.08
CA GLY A 221 4.56 -21.12 -4.93
C GLY A 221 3.53 -21.77 -3.99
N SER A 222 3.69 -21.58 -2.68
CA SER A 222 2.82 -22.17 -1.66
C SER A 222 2.62 -21.29 -0.43
N ALA A 223 1.46 -21.41 0.20
CA ALA A 223 1.21 -20.85 1.52
C ALA A 223 0.29 -21.72 2.38
N LYS A 224 0.55 -21.87 3.69
CA LYS A 224 -0.38 -22.65 4.54
C LYS A 224 -1.73 -21.94 4.70
N SER A 225 -1.72 -20.62 4.85
CA SER A 225 -2.93 -19.82 4.98
C SER A 225 -2.89 -18.58 4.10
N LEU A 226 -4.01 -18.32 3.42
CA LEU A 226 -4.23 -17.13 2.60
C LEU A 226 -5.35 -16.27 3.20
N SER A 227 -5.03 -15.01 3.49
CA SER A 227 -6.03 -13.97 3.76
C SER A 227 -6.07 -13.00 2.59
N LEU A 228 -7.13 -13.06 1.80
CA LEU A 228 -7.31 -12.23 0.61
C LEU A 228 -8.42 -11.21 0.84
N LYS A 229 -8.10 -9.93 0.73
CA LYS A 229 -9.07 -8.83 0.82
C LYS A 229 -9.01 -7.95 -0.42
N ILE A 230 -10.12 -7.82 -1.13
CA ILE A 230 -10.24 -7.01 -2.34
C ILE A 230 -11.40 -6.03 -2.15
N ALA A 231 -11.12 -4.73 -2.32
CA ALA A 231 -12.10 -3.67 -2.38
C ALA A 231 -11.92 -2.90 -3.70
N GLY A 232 -12.85 -3.04 -4.64
CA GLY A 232 -12.79 -2.42 -5.96
C GLY A 232 -12.93 -3.42 -7.10
N SER A 233 -12.17 -3.21 -8.18
CA SER A 233 -12.26 -3.94 -9.44
C SER A 233 -10.96 -4.63 -9.86
N GLY A 234 -9.97 -4.67 -8.96
CA GLY A 234 -8.66 -5.26 -9.26
C GLY A 234 -8.68 -6.80 -9.31
N ASN A 235 -7.56 -7.36 -9.79
CA ASN A 235 -7.43 -8.78 -10.08
C ASN A 235 -6.28 -9.43 -9.30
N VAL A 236 -6.55 -10.55 -8.63
CA VAL A 236 -5.54 -11.32 -7.90
C VAL A 236 -5.36 -12.69 -8.56
N GLY A 237 -4.26 -12.86 -9.29
CA GLY A 237 -3.89 -14.08 -10.01
C GLY A 237 -2.82 -14.88 -9.27
N LEU A 238 -3.24 -15.75 -8.36
CA LEU A 238 -2.39 -16.65 -7.58
C LEU A 238 -2.64 -18.11 -7.96
N GLU A 239 -3.01 -18.38 -9.21
CA GLU A 239 -3.26 -19.73 -9.73
C GLU A 239 -2.07 -20.68 -9.55
N GLY A 240 -0.84 -20.14 -9.58
CA GLY A 240 0.38 -20.90 -9.30
C GLY A 240 0.71 -21.02 -7.81
N VAL A 241 -0.12 -20.51 -6.90
CA VAL A 241 0.07 -20.59 -5.45
C VAL A 241 -0.90 -21.61 -4.86
N SER A 242 -0.36 -22.70 -4.31
CA SER A 242 -1.14 -23.71 -3.59
C SER A 242 -1.33 -23.31 -2.12
N VAL A 243 -2.56 -23.34 -1.64
CA VAL A 243 -2.87 -22.98 -0.25
C VAL A 243 -3.68 -24.05 0.49
N GLU A 244 -3.33 -24.31 1.76
CA GLU A 244 -4.06 -25.28 2.59
C GLU A 244 -5.38 -24.72 3.09
N SER A 245 -5.43 -23.42 3.41
CA SER A 245 -6.64 -22.72 3.85
C SER A 245 -6.71 -21.31 3.30
N ALA A 246 -7.91 -20.85 2.96
CA ALA A 246 -8.11 -19.48 2.48
C ALA A 246 -9.33 -18.80 3.10
N ASN A 247 -9.16 -17.53 3.47
CA ASN A 247 -10.23 -16.62 3.83
C ASN A 247 -10.24 -15.45 2.85
N VAL A 248 -11.28 -15.39 2.03
CA VAL A 248 -11.47 -14.39 0.97
C VAL A 248 -12.56 -13.42 1.39
N SER A 249 -12.30 -12.14 1.23
CA SER A 249 -13.23 -11.05 1.49
C SER A 249 -13.20 -10.09 0.30
N MET A 250 -14.25 -10.07 -0.51
CA MET A 250 -14.33 -9.28 -1.73
C MET A 250 -15.50 -8.30 -1.67
N ALA A 251 -15.25 -7.03 -1.92
CA ALA A 251 -16.27 -5.99 -2.06
C ALA A 251 -16.06 -5.27 -3.40
N GLY A 252 -17.02 -5.38 -4.32
CA GLY A 252 -16.96 -4.78 -5.66
C GLY A 252 -17.06 -5.81 -6.78
N SER A 253 -16.26 -5.61 -7.83
CA SER A 253 -16.32 -6.35 -9.10
C SER A 253 -14.99 -6.99 -9.50
N GLY A 254 -14.02 -7.05 -8.58
CA GLY A 254 -12.72 -7.66 -8.82
C GLY A 254 -12.78 -9.18 -8.99
N ASN A 255 -11.67 -9.78 -9.41
CA ASN A 255 -11.54 -11.23 -9.56
C ASN A 255 -10.36 -11.78 -8.76
N ALA A 256 -10.50 -13.01 -8.28
CA ALA A 256 -9.41 -13.73 -7.61
C ALA A 256 -9.32 -15.17 -8.10
N VAL A 257 -8.11 -15.64 -8.37
CA VAL A 257 -7.82 -17.04 -8.75
C VAL A 257 -6.69 -17.56 -7.87
N PHE A 258 -6.86 -18.74 -7.27
CA PHE A 258 -5.81 -19.44 -6.53
C PHE A 258 -6.05 -20.95 -6.48
N ALA A 259 -5.05 -21.74 -6.08
CA ALA A 259 -5.19 -23.19 -5.93
C ALA A 259 -5.33 -23.61 -4.47
N SER A 260 -6.26 -24.52 -4.16
CA SER A 260 -6.43 -25.08 -2.82
C SER A 260 -7.09 -26.46 -2.85
N ASP A 261 -6.63 -27.34 -1.96
CA ASP A 261 -7.21 -28.66 -1.69
C ASP A 261 -7.85 -28.75 -0.28
N GLY A 262 -7.86 -27.64 0.47
CA GLY A 262 -8.37 -27.59 1.84
C GLY A 262 -9.60 -26.69 1.99
N ASP A 263 -9.71 -25.97 3.11
CA ASP A 263 -10.91 -25.21 3.44
C ASP A 263 -10.83 -23.77 2.92
N VAL A 264 -11.84 -23.36 2.16
CA VAL A 264 -11.97 -22.00 1.62
C VAL A 264 -13.25 -21.37 2.11
N SER A 265 -13.13 -20.25 2.83
CA SER A 265 -14.25 -19.40 3.21
C SER A 265 -14.20 -18.11 2.39
N ALA A 266 -15.29 -17.77 1.71
CA ALA A 266 -15.41 -16.53 0.94
C ALA A 266 -16.60 -15.70 1.43
N SER A 267 -16.35 -14.43 1.72
CA SER A 267 -17.38 -13.40 1.90
C SER A 267 -17.31 -12.42 0.73
N MET A 268 -18.42 -12.28 -0.02
CA MET A 268 -18.44 -11.49 -1.25
C MET A 268 -19.62 -10.52 -1.24
N ALA A 269 -19.37 -9.25 -1.50
CA ALA A 269 -20.37 -8.21 -1.66
C ALA A 269 -20.20 -7.56 -3.05
N GLY A 270 -21.16 -7.73 -3.95
CA GLY A 270 -21.09 -7.20 -5.32
C GLY A 270 -21.11 -8.28 -6.42
N SER A 271 -20.36 -8.06 -7.49
CA SER A 271 -20.41 -8.85 -8.74
C SER A 271 -19.09 -9.53 -9.09
N GLY A 272 -18.08 -9.44 -8.23
CA GLY A 272 -16.78 -10.07 -8.45
C GLY A 272 -16.80 -11.60 -8.34
N ASN A 273 -15.78 -12.25 -8.88
CA ASN A 273 -15.68 -13.71 -8.92
C ASN A 273 -14.42 -14.22 -8.24
N VAL A 274 -14.56 -15.34 -7.53
CA VAL A 274 -13.44 -16.07 -6.93
C VAL A 274 -13.41 -17.47 -7.54
N THR A 275 -12.30 -17.84 -8.15
CA THR A 275 -12.08 -19.17 -8.71
C THR A 275 -11.02 -19.90 -7.91
N VAL A 276 -11.37 -21.07 -7.38
CA VAL A 276 -10.46 -21.96 -6.67
C VAL A 276 -10.21 -23.18 -7.53
N LYS A 277 -8.95 -23.43 -7.86
CA LYS A 277 -8.51 -24.63 -8.58
C LYS A 277 -8.13 -25.72 -7.57
N GLY A 278 -8.60 -26.94 -7.77
CA GLY A 278 -8.32 -28.09 -6.91
C GLY A 278 -9.58 -28.70 -6.28
N ARG A 279 -9.40 -29.41 -5.17
CA ARG A 279 -10.46 -30.15 -4.47
C ARG A 279 -10.89 -29.46 -3.18
N ALA A 280 -10.85 -28.13 -3.16
CA ALA A 280 -11.20 -27.33 -2.00
C ALA A 280 -12.64 -27.58 -1.51
N ARG A 281 -12.82 -27.52 -0.18
CA ARG A 281 -14.12 -27.45 0.49
C ARG A 281 -14.50 -25.98 0.63
N CYS A 282 -15.46 -25.56 -0.18
CA CYS A 282 -15.81 -24.15 -0.34
C CYS A 282 -17.07 -23.77 0.46
N THR A 283 -16.95 -22.76 1.32
CA THR A 283 -18.07 -22.14 2.05
C THR A 283 -18.23 -20.68 1.63
N VAL A 284 -19.43 -20.29 1.20
CA VAL A 284 -19.72 -18.95 0.67
C VAL A 284 -20.73 -18.22 1.52
N LYS A 285 -20.44 -16.94 1.81
CA LYS A 285 -21.38 -15.97 2.33
C LYS A 285 -21.39 -14.74 1.41
N GLY A 286 -22.30 -14.74 0.44
CA GLY A 286 -22.40 -13.70 -0.58
C GLY A 286 -23.64 -12.83 -0.46
N VAL A 287 -23.51 -11.54 -0.74
CA VAL A 287 -24.62 -10.61 -1.02
C VAL A 287 -24.33 -9.95 -2.38
N GLY A 288 -25.12 -10.28 -3.40
CA GLY A 288 -24.92 -9.80 -4.77
C GLY A 288 -24.89 -10.93 -5.80
N SER A 289 -24.35 -10.63 -6.98
CA SER A 289 -24.34 -11.53 -8.15
C SER A 289 -23.02 -12.27 -8.34
N GLY A 290 -22.01 -11.96 -7.53
CA GLY A 290 -20.69 -12.60 -7.59
C GLY A 290 -20.73 -14.09 -7.25
N ARG A 291 -19.79 -14.86 -7.81
CA ARG A 291 -19.73 -16.33 -7.63
C ARG A 291 -18.40 -16.79 -7.08
N LEU A 292 -18.45 -17.81 -6.22
CA LEU A 292 -17.30 -18.64 -5.88
C LEU A 292 -17.42 -19.91 -6.72
N VAL A 293 -16.42 -20.16 -7.55
CA VAL A 293 -16.36 -21.34 -8.42
C VAL A 293 -15.20 -22.21 -7.93
N CYS A 294 -15.50 -23.44 -7.54
CA CYS A 294 -14.50 -24.42 -7.17
C CYS A 294 -14.47 -25.49 -8.26
N GLU A 295 -13.38 -25.51 -9.01
CA GLU A 295 -13.16 -26.39 -10.16
C GLU A 295 -12.05 -27.39 -9.84
N PRO A 296 -12.18 -28.66 -10.25
CA PRO A 296 -11.06 -29.60 -10.22
C PRO A 296 -9.84 -29.00 -10.94
N ALA A 297 -8.65 -29.23 -10.38
CA ALA A 297 -7.39 -28.82 -11.00
C ALA A 297 -7.12 -29.59 -12.30
#